data_AF-A0A1V3PPP8-F1
#
_entry.id   AF-A0A1V3PPP8-F1
#
_cell.length_a   1.000
_cell.length_b   1.000
_cell.length_c   1.000
_cell.angle_alpha   90.00
_cell.angle_beta   90.00
_cell.angle_gamma   90.00
#
_symmetry.space_group_name_H-M   'P 1'
#
loop_
_entity.id
_entity.type
_entity.pdbx_description
1 polymer ?
#
loop_
_entity_poly.entity_id
_entity_poly.type
_entity_poly.pdbx_seq_one_letter_code
_entity_poly.pdbx_strand_id
1 'polypeptide(L)'
;MNAASLFSNIPDTDALQFGMGAEFKPELVSKWLDLRKADVAKVADVSPSSVRYDKNAPAAVIERLQEIAITINLVAKIFDGDVQKTAVWFKAKNPNLGDISPRDMVRLGRFDRLRKVIVNAMADPSNKSVGAR
;
A
#
# COMPACT_ATOMS: atom_id res chain seq x y z
N MET A 1 1.29 -21.75 14.41
CA MET A 1 1.00 -20.42 13.84
C MET A 1 -0.41 -20.06 14.25
N ASN A 2 -0.60 -19.01 15.07
CA ASN A 2 -1.93 -18.63 15.58
C ASN A 2 -2.73 -17.90 14.50
N ALA A 3 -3.99 -18.30 14.28
CA ALA A 3 -4.87 -17.60 13.34
C ALA A 3 -5.04 -16.10 13.69
N ALA A 4 -4.98 -15.75 14.98
CA ALA A 4 -5.08 -14.38 15.47
C ALA A 4 -3.98 -13.44 14.95
N SER A 5 -2.75 -13.93 14.74
CA SER A 5 -1.65 -13.13 14.19
C SER A 5 -1.69 -12.99 12.66
N LEU A 6 -2.56 -13.75 11.98
CA LEU A 6 -2.81 -13.60 10.56
C LEU A 6 -3.76 -12.43 10.28
N PHE A 7 -4.80 -12.29 11.13
CA PHE A 7 -5.84 -11.27 11.00
C PHE A 7 -5.45 -9.91 11.60
N SER A 8 -4.40 -9.83 12.42
CA SER A 8 -3.89 -8.55 12.96
C SER A 8 -3.37 -7.59 11.88
N ASN A 9 -3.13 -8.09 10.66
CA ASN A 9 -2.62 -7.33 9.52
C ASN A 9 -3.70 -6.92 8.52
N ILE A 10 -4.98 -7.13 8.84
CA ILE A 10 -6.11 -6.57 8.09
C ILE A 10 -6.51 -5.26 8.79
N PRO A 11 -6.58 -4.13 8.08
CA PRO A 11 -7.07 -2.89 8.65
C PRO A 11 -8.53 -3.04 9.08
N ASP A 12 -8.85 -2.67 10.31
CA ASP A 12 -10.24 -2.67 10.82
C ASP A 12 -11.07 -1.54 10.19
N THR A 13 -10.42 -0.59 9.52
CA THR A 13 -11.04 0.59 8.90
C THR A 13 -10.44 0.87 7.53
N ASP A 14 -11.28 1.38 6.63
CA ASP A 14 -10.86 1.97 5.36
C ASP A 14 -10.72 3.49 5.53
N ALA A 15 -9.72 3.90 6.32
CA ALA A 15 -9.49 5.29 6.69
C ALA A 15 -9.31 6.21 5.47
N LEU A 16 -8.76 5.67 4.37
CA LEU A 16 -8.57 6.38 3.11
C LEU A 16 -9.73 6.26 2.12
N GLN A 17 -10.80 5.54 2.46
CA GLN A 17 -12.01 5.40 1.66
C GLN A 17 -11.75 4.85 0.24
N PHE A 18 -10.82 3.91 0.12
CA PHE A 18 -10.52 3.23 -1.14
C PHE A 18 -11.60 2.21 -1.54
N GLY A 19 -12.49 1.84 -0.61
CA GLY A 19 -13.45 0.76 -0.76
C GLY A 19 -12.83 -0.61 -0.53
N MET A 20 -13.69 -1.62 -0.37
CA MET A 20 -13.29 -3.02 -0.21
C MET A 20 -14.16 -3.94 -1.06
N GLY A 21 -13.59 -5.04 -1.56
CA GLY A 21 -14.31 -6.01 -2.37
C GLY A 21 -14.96 -5.38 -3.60
N ALA A 22 -16.28 -5.55 -3.75
CA ALA A 22 -17.03 -5.05 -4.90
C ALA A 22 -17.07 -3.51 -5.00
N GLU A 23 -16.84 -2.79 -3.90
CA GLU A 23 -16.84 -1.32 -3.86
C GLU A 23 -15.44 -0.73 -4.00
N PHE A 24 -14.40 -1.55 -4.20
CA PHE A 24 -13.02 -1.10 -4.31
C PHE A 24 -12.81 -0.19 -5.54
N LYS A 25 -12.15 0.95 -5.32
CA LYS A 25 -11.88 2.00 -6.31
C LYS A 25 -10.37 2.09 -6.58
N PRO A 26 -9.83 1.25 -7.49
CA PRO A 26 -8.39 1.16 -7.76
C PRO A 26 -7.76 2.48 -8.24
N GLU A 27 -8.54 3.34 -8.90
CA GLU A 27 -8.11 4.65 -9.35
C GLU A 27 -7.80 5.61 -8.19
N LEU A 28 -8.44 5.45 -7.03
CA LEU A 28 -8.17 6.27 -5.86
C LEU A 28 -6.79 5.96 -5.27
N VAL A 29 -6.42 4.68 -5.21
CA VAL A 29 -5.08 4.24 -4.80
C VAL A 29 -4.01 4.82 -5.72
N SER A 30 -4.24 4.72 -7.03
CA SER A 30 -3.33 5.24 -8.04
C SER A 30 -3.17 6.76 -7.92
N LYS A 31 -4.27 7.50 -7.71
CA LYS A 31 -4.24 8.96 -7.51
C LYS A 31 -3.53 9.34 -6.21
N TRP A 32 -3.80 8.63 -5.11
CA TRP A 32 -3.24 8.93 -3.80
C TRP A 32 -1.72 8.74 -3.77
N LEU A 33 -1.22 7.68 -4.41
CA LEU A 33 0.22 7.42 -4.59
C LEU A 33 0.84 8.18 -5.77
N ASP A 34 0.05 8.92 -6.55
CA ASP A 34 0.51 9.58 -7.78
C ASP A 34 1.23 8.60 -8.73
N LEU A 35 0.57 7.45 -9.00
CA LEU A 35 1.06 6.41 -9.89
C LEU A 35 0.61 6.69 -11.33
N ARG A 36 1.55 6.60 -12.27
CA ARG A 36 1.25 6.57 -13.70
C ARG A 36 0.90 5.15 -14.12
N LYS A 37 0.30 4.99 -15.29
CA LYS A 37 0.01 3.65 -15.87
C LYS A 37 1.24 2.76 -15.94
N ALA A 38 2.42 3.30 -16.25
CA ALA A 38 3.67 2.54 -16.28
C ALA A 38 4.08 2.01 -14.89
N ASP A 39 3.79 2.77 -13.83
CA ASP A 39 4.10 2.39 -12.46
C ASP A 39 3.13 1.26 -12.02
N VAL A 40 1.84 1.40 -12.33
CA VAL A 40 0.80 0.37 -12.07
C VAL A 40 1.09 -0.92 -12.85
N ALA A 41 1.44 -0.79 -14.13
CA ALA A 41 1.83 -1.93 -14.97
C ALA A 41 3.00 -2.71 -14.38
N LYS A 42 4.01 -2.01 -13.84
CA LYS A 42 5.18 -2.62 -13.23
C LYS A 42 4.83 -3.41 -11.96
N VAL A 43 3.98 -2.88 -11.08
CA VAL A 43 3.59 -3.60 -9.86
C VAL A 43 2.62 -4.73 -10.14
N ALA A 44 1.76 -4.60 -11.15
CA ALA A 44 0.76 -5.60 -11.52
C ALA A 44 1.27 -6.64 -12.52
N ASP A 45 2.51 -6.51 -13.00
CA ASP A 45 3.12 -7.38 -14.01
C ASP A 45 2.28 -7.52 -15.29
N VAL A 46 1.84 -6.38 -15.83
CA VAL A 46 1.05 -6.30 -17.08
C VAL A 46 1.65 -5.26 -18.03
N SER A 47 1.21 -5.26 -19.30
CA SER A 47 1.55 -4.19 -20.22
C SER A 47 0.97 -2.84 -19.77
N PRO A 48 1.71 -1.70 -19.90
CA PRO A 48 1.17 -0.36 -19.67
C PRO A 48 -0.10 -0.02 -20.46
N SER A 49 -0.26 -0.57 -21.66
CA SER A 49 -1.45 -0.38 -22.49
C SER A 49 -2.70 -1.10 -21.94
N SER A 50 -2.49 -2.15 -21.14
CA SER A 50 -3.57 -2.95 -20.54
C SER A 50 -4.09 -2.36 -19.23
N VAL A 51 -3.41 -1.36 -18.65
CA VAL A 51 -3.83 -0.74 -17.39
C VAL A 51 -5.12 0.05 -17.57
N ARG A 52 -6.16 -0.41 -16.87
CA ARG A 52 -7.52 0.13 -16.81
C ARG A 52 -8.04 0.04 -15.37
N TYR A 53 -9.06 0.84 -15.09
CA TYR A 53 -9.74 0.89 -13.78
C TYR A 53 -11.25 0.69 -13.90
N ASP A 54 -11.75 0.49 -15.12
CA ASP A 54 -13.15 0.23 -15.41
C ASP A 54 -13.48 -1.27 -15.24
N LYS A 55 -14.71 -1.66 -15.57
CA LYS A 55 -15.20 -3.05 -15.51
C LYS A 55 -14.39 -4.06 -16.32
N ASN A 56 -13.55 -3.61 -17.25
CA ASN A 56 -12.66 -4.45 -18.06
C ASN A 56 -11.21 -4.39 -17.57
N ALA A 57 -10.97 -3.88 -16.36
CA ALA A 57 -9.65 -3.90 -15.75
C ALA A 57 -9.13 -5.33 -15.59
N PRO A 58 -7.85 -5.59 -15.91
CA PRO A 58 -7.25 -6.90 -15.64
C PRO A 58 -7.32 -7.23 -14.15
N ALA A 59 -7.66 -8.47 -13.80
CA ALA A 59 -7.72 -8.92 -12.41
C ALA A 59 -6.42 -8.62 -11.65
N ALA A 60 -5.26 -8.87 -12.28
CA ALA A 60 -3.94 -8.57 -11.70
C ALA A 60 -3.76 -7.09 -11.29
N VAL A 61 -4.34 -6.15 -12.04
CA VAL A 61 -4.30 -4.71 -11.70
C VAL A 61 -5.16 -4.44 -10.46
N ILE A 62 -6.37 -5.00 -10.43
CA ILE A 62 -7.30 -4.82 -9.31
C ILE A 62 -6.72 -5.42 -8.03
N GLU A 63 -6.32 -6.70 -8.08
CA GLU A 63 -5.74 -7.41 -6.96
C GLU A 63 -4.52 -6.66 -6.41
N ARG A 64 -3.59 -6.27 -7.29
CA ARG A 64 -2.38 -5.57 -6.85
C ARG A 64 -2.68 -4.22 -6.19
N LEU A 65 -3.59 -3.42 -6.77
CA LEU A 65 -3.96 -2.14 -6.18
C LEU A 65 -4.74 -2.32 -4.88
N GLN A 66 -5.51 -3.39 -4.75
CA GLN A 66 -6.20 -3.72 -3.51
C GLN A 66 -5.22 -4.11 -2.40
N GLU A 67 -4.19 -4.91 -2.71
CA GLU A 67 -3.12 -5.20 -1.74
C GLU A 67 -2.39 -3.93 -1.28
N ILE A 68 -2.13 -3.01 -2.22
CA ILE A 68 -1.53 -1.70 -1.92
C ILE A 68 -2.48 -0.90 -1.01
N ALA A 69 -3.78 -0.84 -1.33
CA ALA A 69 -4.79 -0.15 -0.52
C ALA A 69 -4.82 -0.67 0.92
N ILE A 70 -4.87 -1.99 1.08
CA ILE A 70 -4.84 -2.66 2.39
C ILE A 70 -3.56 -2.26 3.15
N THR A 71 -2.41 -2.25 2.47
CA THR A 71 -1.14 -1.87 3.07
C THR A 71 -1.11 -0.40 3.49
N ILE A 72 -1.71 0.51 2.72
CA ILE A 72 -1.82 1.93 3.09
C ILE A 72 -2.73 2.10 4.33
N ASN A 73 -3.90 1.46 4.34
CA ASN A 73 -4.80 1.49 5.50
C ASN A 73 -4.17 0.87 6.75
N LEU A 74 -3.28 -0.11 6.57
CA LEU A 74 -2.51 -0.72 7.66
C LEU A 74 -1.53 0.28 8.28
N VAL A 75 -0.85 1.08 7.46
CA VAL A 75 -0.01 2.19 7.94
C VAL A 75 -0.86 3.28 8.58
N ALA A 76 -2.04 3.57 8.02
CA ALA A 76 -2.96 4.55 8.61
C ALA A 76 -3.38 4.17 10.02
N LYS A 77 -3.61 2.87 10.28
CA LYS A 77 -3.88 2.36 11.63
C LYS A 77 -2.77 2.66 12.63
N ILE A 78 -1.50 2.66 12.21
CA ILE A 78 -0.35 3.02 13.07
C ILE A 78 -0.38 4.51 13.45
N PHE A 79 -0.99 5.33 12.61
CA PHE A 79 -1.20 6.76 12.86
C PHE A 79 -2.62 7.05 13.35
N ASP A 80 -3.31 6.09 13.99
CA ASP A 80 -4.67 6.23 14.52
C ASP A 80 -5.70 6.70 13.47
N GLY A 81 -5.51 6.31 12.21
CA GLY A 81 -6.34 6.72 11.08
C GLY A 81 -5.99 8.10 10.49
N ASP A 82 -4.91 8.74 10.92
CA ASP A 82 -4.47 10.04 10.41
C ASP A 82 -3.95 9.92 8.96
N VAL A 83 -4.83 10.28 8.02
CA VAL A 83 -4.57 10.25 6.58
C VAL A 83 -3.41 11.17 6.19
N GLN A 84 -3.23 12.31 6.86
CA GLN A 84 -2.17 13.27 6.52
C GLN A 84 -0.81 12.73 6.94
N LYS A 85 -0.69 12.21 8.17
CA LYS A 85 0.53 11.53 8.63
C LYS A 85 0.88 10.34 7.74
N THR A 86 -0.12 9.56 7.36
CA THR A 86 0.05 8.44 6.43
C THR A 86 0.60 8.92 5.09
N ALA A 87 0.04 9.98 4.51
CA ALA A 87 0.50 10.55 3.25
C ALA A 87 1.92 11.10 3.33
N VAL A 88 2.28 11.79 4.43
CA VAL A 88 3.63 12.27 4.69
C VAL A 88 4.61 11.10 4.79
N TRP A 89 4.25 10.05 5.54
CA TRP A 89 5.08 8.86 5.70
C TRP A 89 5.37 8.17 4.37
N PHE A 90 4.36 8.04 3.49
CA PHE A 90 4.55 7.44 2.17
C PHE A 90 5.44 8.26 1.24
N LYS A 91 5.55 9.59 1.47
CA LYS A 91 6.39 10.51 0.67
C LYS A 91 7.79 10.69 1.26
N ALA A 92 7.97 10.52 2.56
CA ALA A 92 9.25 10.68 3.23
C ALA A 92 10.22 9.55 2.85
N LYS A 93 11.49 9.90 2.66
CA LYS A 93 12.56 8.89 2.48
C LYS A 93 12.73 8.12 3.79
N ASN A 94 12.88 6.81 3.68
CA ASN A 94 13.10 5.95 4.84
C ASN A 94 14.46 5.22 4.70
N PRO A 95 15.42 5.43 5.62
CA PRO A 95 16.70 4.74 5.61
C PRO A 95 16.56 3.21 5.63
N ASN A 96 15.53 2.68 6.30
CA ASN A 96 15.26 1.24 6.35
C ASN A 96 14.80 0.66 5.01
N LEU A 97 14.41 1.53 4.06
CA LEU A 97 14.08 1.16 2.69
C LEU A 97 15.25 1.41 1.73
N GLY A 98 16.41 1.87 2.21
CA GLY A 98 17.55 2.28 1.39
C GLY A 98 17.40 3.71 0.86
N ASP A 99 16.97 4.63 1.73
CA ASP A 99 16.80 6.07 1.44
C ASP A 99 15.83 6.41 0.29
N ILE A 100 14.85 5.52 0.08
CA ILE A 100 13.73 5.72 -0.85
C ILE A 100 12.42 5.79 -0.09
N SER A 101 11.45 6.52 -0.64
CA SER A 101 10.13 6.63 -0.04
C SER A 101 9.32 5.35 -0.28
N PRO A 102 8.37 5.00 0.61
CA PRO A 102 7.40 3.93 0.36
C PRO A 102 6.65 4.09 -0.97
N ARG A 103 6.27 5.31 -1.35
CA ARG A 103 5.67 5.60 -2.65
C ARG A 103 6.61 5.23 -3.80
N ASP A 104 7.88 5.60 -3.71
CA ASP A 104 8.84 5.30 -4.78
C ASP A 104 9.17 3.80 -4.84
N MET A 105 9.13 3.08 -3.71
CA MET A 105 9.17 1.62 -3.71
C MET A 105 8.04 1.02 -4.56
N VAL A 106 6.81 1.52 -4.43
CA VAL A 106 5.67 1.09 -5.27
C VAL A 106 5.95 1.43 -6.74
N ARG A 107 6.36 2.66 -7.06
CA ARG A 107 6.67 3.08 -8.45
C ARG A 107 7.77 2.22 -9.10
N LEU A 108 8.73 1.77 -8.32
CA LEU A 108 9.83 0.93 -8.78
C LEU A 108 9.48 -0.56 -8.89
N GLY A 109 8.23 -0.96 -8.61
CA GLY A 109 7.82 -2.37 -8.64
C GLY A 109 8.23 -3.17 -7.39
N ARG A 110 8.69 -2.51 -6.32
CA ARG A 110 9.25 -3.15 -5.12
C ARG A 110 8.21 -3.30 -4.00
N PHE A 111 6.93 -3.38 -4.36
CA PHE A 111 5.83 -3.40 -3.38
C PHE A 111 5.91 -4.58 -2.41
N ASP A 112 6.27 -5.78 -2.87
CA ASP A 112 6.37 -6.95 -1.97
C ASP A 112 7.42 -6.76 -0.87
N ARG A 113 8.53 -6.08 -1.19
CA ARG A 113 9.55 -5.72 -0.20
C ARG A 113 9.03 -4.67 0.79
N LEU A 114 8.29 -3.66 0.30
CA LEU A 114 7.66 -2.66 1.16
C LEU A 114 6.68 -3.31 2.16
N ARG A 115 5.79 -4.17 1.65
CA ARG A 115 4.80 -4.89 2.46
C ARG A 115 5.46 -5.72 3.57
N LYS A 116 6.53 -6.46 3.24
CA LYS A 116 7.31 -7.21 4.23
C LYS A 116 7.87 -6.32 5.34
N VAL A 117 8.44 -5.16 4.99
CA VAL A 117 8.98 -4.21 5.98
C VAL A 117 7.87 -3.71 6.92
N ILE A 118 6.72 -3.32 6.36
CA ILE A 118 5.58 -2.82 7.15
C ILE A 118 5.04 -3.91 8.09
N VAL A 119 4.79 -5.12 7.58
CA VAL A 119 4.27 -6.24 8.39
C VAL A 119 5.24 -6.62 9.50
N ASN A 120 6.55 -6.66 9.21
CA ASN A 120 7.55 -6.98 10.24
C ASN A 120 7.62 -5.90 11.32
N ALA A 121 7.50 -4.63 10.96
CA ALA A 121 7.47 -3.54 11.93
C ALA A 121 6.22 -3.56 12.82
N MET A 122 5.11 -4.10 12.33
CA MET A 122 3.90 -4.28 13.13
C MET A 122 3.96 -5.49 14.07
N ALA A 123 4.66 -6.55 13.65
CA ALA A 123 4.87 -7.73 14.49
C ALA A 123 5.79 -7.43 15.69
N ASP A 124 6.65 -6.41 15.58
CA ASP A 124 7.51 -5.93 16.66
C ASP A 124 7.42 -4.40 16.81
N PRO A 125 6.44 -3.90 17.58
CA PRO A 125 6.23 -2.46 17.78
C PRO A 125 7.41 -1.74 18.45
N SER A 126 8.34 -2.48 19.06
CA SER A 126 9.57 -1.92 19.65
C SER A 126 10.58 -1.49 18.58
N ASN A 127 10.43 -2.03 17.36
CA ASN A 127 11.16 -1.62 16.17
C ASN A 127 10.53 -0.36 15.57
N LYS A 128 11.01 0.82 16.01
CA LYS A 128 10.56 2.18 15.63
C LYS A 128 10.70 2.56 14.13
N SER A 129 10.67 1.59 13.23
CA SER A 129 10.94 1.73 11.79
C SER A 129 9.76 2.31 10.98
N VAL A 130 8.55 2.32 11.54
CA VAL A 130 7.36 2.94 10.91
C VAL A 130 7.01 4.29 11.53
N GLY A 131 7.29 4.51 12.82
CA GLY A 131 7.17 5.82 13.46
C GLY A 131 8.43 6.66 13.26
N ALA A 132 8.69 7.15 12.05
CA ALA A 132 9.81 8.06 11.82
C ALA A 132 9.51 9.42 12.46
N ARG A 133 10.01 9.57 13.70
CA ARG A 133 10.19 10.77 14.55
C ARG A 133 9.04 11.76 14.64
#